data_AF-A0A2D6X6F7-F1
#
_entry.id   AF-A0A2D6X6F7-F1
#
_cell.length_a   1.000
_cell.length_b   1.000
_cell.length_c   1.000
_cell.angle_alpha   90.00
_cell.angle_beta   90.00
_cell.angle_gamma   90.00
#
_symmetry.space_group_name_H-M   'P 1'
#
loop_
_entity.id
_entity.type
_entity.pdbx_description
1 polymer ?
#
loop_
_entity_poly.entity_id
_entity_poly.type
_entity_poly.pdbx_seq_one_letter_code
_entity_poly.pdbx_strand_id
1 'polypeptide(L)' 'MKIGDLVKHKETNKTALILDIYTIEHASMKFELNPGPIQEEYVHVLFSGDSSPARAPFKLLKENWEVVSEI' A
#
# COMPACT_ATOMS: atom_id res chain seq x y z
N MET A 1 -0.53 -9.79 4.04
CA MET A 1 -0.27 -8.78 3.01
C MET A 1 1.22 -8.73 2.74
N LYS A 2 1.62 -9.41 1.68
CA LYS A 2 2.95 -9.49 1.07
C LYS A 2 2.79 -9.36 -0.45
N ILE A 3 3.89 -9.16 -1.16
CA ILE A 3 3.91 -9.18 -2.63
C ILE A 3 3.34 -10.52 -3.12
N GLY A 4 2.47 -10.48 -4.14
CA GLY A 4 1.75 -11.64 -4.67
C GLY A 4 0.40 -11.94 -4.02
N ASP A 5 0.09 -11.36 -2.85
CA ASP A 5 -1.22 -11.56 -2.23
C ASP A 5 -2.34 -10.96 -3.09
N LEU A 6 -3.44 -11.71 -3.25
CA LEU A 6 -4.71 -11.17 -3.73
C LEU A 6 -5.49 -10.63 -2.54
N VAL A 7 -5.81 -9.33 -2.57
CA VAL A 7 -6.55 -8.65 -1.52
C VAL A 7 -7.92 -8.18 -2.00
N LYS A 8 -8.87 -8.04 -1.06
CA LYS A 8 -10.23 -7.57 -1.31
C LYS A 8 -10.61 -6.41 -0.39
N HIS A 9 -11.24 -5.38 -0.93
CA HIS A 9 -11.70 -4.22 -0.18
C HIS A 9 -12.93 -4.58 0.64
N LYS A 10 -12.93 -4.25 1.94
CA LYS A 10 -13.98 -4.66 2.91
C LYS A 10 -15.37 -4.13 2.53
N GLU A 11 -15.46 -2.88 2.07
CA GLU A 11 -16.75 -2.27 1.70
C GLU A 11 -17.16 -2.46 0.23
N THR A 12 -16.25 -2.19 -0.71
CA THR A 12 -16.59 -2.15 -2.15
C THR A 12 -16.49 -3.51 -2.86
N ASN A 13 -15.99 -4.55 -2.17
CA ASN A 13 -15.70 -5.88 -2.74
C ASN A 13 -14.73 -5.89 -3.93
N LYS A 14 -14.08 -4.78 -4.27
CA LYS A 14 -13.04 -4.75 -5.31
C LYS A 14 -11.86 -5.63 -4.90
N THR A 15 -11.20 -6.25 -5.88
CA THR A 15 -9.99 -7.05 -5.67
C THR A 15 -8.77 -6.36 -6.29
N ALA A 16 -7.61 -6.59 -5.68
CA ALA A 16 -6.34 -6.09 -6.18
C ALA A 16 -5.21 -7.09 -5.90
N LEU A 17 -4.22 -7.14 -6.80
CA LEU A 17 -2.99 -7.90 -6.61
C LEU A 17 -1.90 -6.97 -6.06
N ILE A 18 -1.21 -7.38 -4.99
CA ILE A 18 -0.03 -6.65 -4.48
C ILE A 18 1.15 -6.94 -5.40
N LEU A 19 1.64 -5.91 -6.10
CA LEU A 19 2.74 -6.04 -7.06
C LEU A 19 4.10 -5.72 -6.45
N ASP A 20 4.17 -4.71 -5.59
CA ASP A 20 5.43 -4.26 -4.98
C ASP A 20 5.14 -3.46 -3.69
N ILE A 21 6.08 -3.50 -2.75
CA ILE A 21 6.05 -2.74 -1.49
C ILE A 21 7.40 -2.07 -1.31
N TYR A 22 7.41 -0.75 -1.14
CA TYR A 22 8.65 0.02 -1.06
C TYR A 22 8.53 1.14 -0.03
N THR A 23 9.66 1.52 0.55
CA THR A 23 9.74 2.59 1.55
C THR A 23 10.29 3.85 0.90
N ILE A 24 9.66 5.00 1.19
CA ILE A 24 10.21 6.30 0.83
C ILE A 24 10.69 6.99 2.10
N GLU A 25 11.91 7.51 2.07
CA GLU A 25 12.45 8.36 3.13
C GLU A 25 12.22 9.81 2.76
N HIS A 26 11.45 10.53 3.56
CA HIS A 26 11.25 11.97 3.41
C HIS A 26 12.02 12.71 4.49
N ALA A 27 12.67 13.81 4.10
CA ALA A 27 13.13 14.78 5.08
C ALA A 27 11.90 15.40 5.75
N SER A 28 11.83 15.32 7.08
CA SER A 28 10.76 16.00 7.82
C SER A 28 10.88 17.51 7.58
N MET A 29 9.97 18.06 6.77
CA MET A 29 9.88 19.50 6.52
C MET A 29 9.09 20.22 7.63
N LYS A 30 8.59 19.47 8.62
CA LYS A 30 7.96 20.04 9.81
C LYS A 30 9.06 20.53 10.75
N PHE A 31 8.89 21.75 11.27
CA PHE A 31 9.64 22.29 12.39
C PHE A 31 9.31 21.49 13.66
N GLU A 32 9.73 20.24 13.72
CA GLU A 32 9.68 19.41 14.93
C GLU A 32 11.05 19.40 15.57
N LEU A 33 11.08 19.47 16.91
CA LEU A 33 12.31 19.54 17.72
C LEU A 33 13.29 18.37 17.50
N ASN A 34 12.88 17.31 16.78
CA ASN A 34 13.72 16.20 16.36
C ASN A 34 13.58 15.98 14.84
N PRO A 35 14.36 16.67 14.00
CA PRO A 35 14.37 16.45 12.56
C PRO A 35 15.04 15.09 12.25
N GLY A 36 14.25 14.03 12.23
CA GLY A 36 14.64 12.72 11.75
C GLY A 36 14.06 12.44 10.36
N PRO A 37 14.69 11.56 9.57
CA PRO A 37 14.06 11.03 8.36
C PRO A 37 12.76 10.31 8.74
N ILE A 38 11.67 10.61 8.04
CA ILE A 38 10.42 9.88 8.18
C ILE A 38 10.41 8.81 7.09
N GLN A 39 10.32 7.55 7.50
CA GLN A 39 10.16 6.41 6.60
C GLN A 39 8.68 6.08 6.46
N GLU A 40 8.15 6.08 5.23
CA GLU A 40 6.78 5.69 4.92
C GLU A 40 6.74 4.54 3.91
N GLU A 41 5.95 3.50 4.19
CA GLU A 41 5.72 2.39 3.28
C GLU A 41 4.59 2.66 2.29
N TYR A 42 4.85 2.43 1.01
CA TYR A 42 3.91 2.49 -0.09
C TYR A 42 3.80 1.12 -0.77
N VAL A 43 2.70 0.93 -1.49
CA VAL A 43 2.40 -0.29 -2.23
C VAL A 43 1.92 0.04 -3.63
N HIS A 44 2.36 -0.75 -4.61
CA HIS A 44 1.74 -0.81 -5.93
C HIS A 44 0.75 -1.96 -5.98
N VAL A 45 -0.49 -1.67 -6.38
CA VAL A 45 -1.56 -2.65 -6.54
C VAL A 45 -2.13 -2.60 -7.95
N LEU A 46 -2.48 -3.75 -8.51
CA LEU A 46 -3.23 -3.82 -9.77
C LEU A 46 -4.66 -4.23 -9.46
N PHE A 47 -5.61 -3.33 -9.69
CA PHE A 47 -7.03 -3.65 -9.54
C PHE A 47 -7.52 -4.50 -10.70
N SER A 48 -8.46 -5.41 -10.42
CA SER A 48 -9.09 -6.22 -11.46
C SER A 48 -9.75 -5.33 -12.52
N GLY A 49 -9.30 -5.44 -13.76
CA GLY A 49 -9.81 -4.68 -14.90
C GLY A 49 -9.04 -3.42 -15.25
N ASP A 50 -8.08 -3.01 -14.42
CA ASP A 50 -7.20 -1.88 -14.71
C ASP A 50 -6.02 -2.33 -15.59
N SER A 51 -5.56 -1.44 -16.47
CA SER A 51 -4.39 -1.69 -17.32
C SER A 51 -3.06 -1.30 -16.66
N SER A 52 -3.12 -0.57 -15.54
CA SER A 52 -1.95 0.04 -14.91
C SER A 52 -2.03 -0.06 -13.39
N PRO A 53 -0.89 -0.26 -12.70
CA PRO A 53 -0.86 -0.25 -11.25
C PRO A 53 -1.23 1.11 -10.64
N ALA A 54 -1.87 1.07 -9.48
CA ALA A 54 -2.09 2.22 -8.62
C ALA A 54 -1.15 2.17 -7.41
N ARG A 55 -0.78 3.35 -6.91
CA ARG A 55 0.07 3.52 -5.73
C ARG A 55 -0.78 3.96 -4.54
N ALA A 56 -0.56 3.35 -3.38
CA ALA A 56 -1.23 3.74 -2.13
C ALA A 56 -0.28 3.64 -0.92
N PRO A 57 -0.55 4.37 0.18
CA PRO A 57 0.11 4.12 1.46
C PRO A 57 -0.21 2.70 1.96
N PHE A 58 0.81 1.95 2.36
CA PHE A 58 0.64 0.53 2.72
C PHE A 58 -0.22 0.35 3.98
N LYS A 59 -0.16 1.31 4.91
CA LYS A 59 -1.00 1.35 6.11
C LYS A 59 -2.50 1.36 5.77
N LEU A 60 -2.92 2.21 4.83
CA LEU A 60 -4.32 2.31 4.40
C LEU A 60 -4.81 1.02 3.73
N LEU A 61 -3.92 0.32 3.02
CA LEU A 61 -4.24 -0.98 2.43
C LEU A 61 -4.56 -2.00 3.55
N LYS A 62 -3.71 -2.11 4.58
CA LYS A 62 -3.93 -3.03 5.72
C LYS A 62 -5.22 -2.75 6.49
N GLU A 63 -5.62 -1.48 6.61
CA GLU A 63 -6.81 -1.09 7.35
C GLU A 63 -8.11 -1.46 6.61
N ASN A 64 -8.14 -1.28 5.29
CA ASN A 64 -9.37 -1.35 4.50
C ASN A 64 -9.52 -2.60 3.62
N TRP A 65 -8.46 -3.41 3.52
CA TRP A 65 -8.44 -4.61 2.68
C TRP A 65 -8.12 -5.85 3.51
N GLU A 66 -8.45 -7.02 2.98
CA GLU A 66 -8.13 -8.33 3.57
C GLU A 66 -7.52 -9.26 2.52
N VAL A 67 -6.66 -10.18 2.95
CA VAL A 67 -6.08 -11.20 2.05
C VAL A 67 -7.13 -12.27 1.81
N VAL A 68 -7.40 -12.58 0.54
CA VAL A 68 -8.37 -13.60 0.14
C VAL A 68 -7.75 -14.79 -0.57
N SER A 69 -6.52 -14.66 -1.06
CA SER A 69 -5.70 -15.77 -1.56
C SER A 69 -4.22 -15.41 -1.49
N GLU A 70 -3.39 -16.41 -1.20
CA GLU A 70 -1.95 -16.35 -1.45
C GLU A 70 -1.67 -17.03 -2.80
N ILE A 71 -0.80 -16.45 -3.61
CA ILE A 71 -0.36 -16.99 -4.91
C ILE A 71 1.11 -17.38 -4.80
#